data_AF-A0A951KPZ2-F1
#
_entry.id   AF-A0A951KPZ2-F1
#
_cell.length_a   1.000
_cell.length_b   1.000
_cell.length_c   1.000
_cell.angle_alpha   90.00
_cell.angle_beta   90.00
_cell.angle_gamma   90.00
#
_symmetry.space_group_name_H-M   'P 1'
#
loop_
_entity.id
_entity.type
_entity.pdbx_description
1 polymer ?
#
loop_
_entity_poly.entity_id
_entity_poly.type
_entity_poly.pdbx_seq_one_letter_code
_entity_poly.pdbx_strand_id
1 'polypeptide(L)'
;MTTWQEVTALLDEASGDYSVCVWNSHGQQVYGYREQLLRSAASLIKVPLALTVYALQGTTLSARLDATVTLAESERVEGDGSFDRAPAGTTKTIRELVAHSLIESDNTASNLLIDRVGFDQVNQFLERLGLQTRLQRKFMDFAALAAGQDNITTAQEMCAIFFHMVRQRYAEVLDFLGQSVCDHKLDAGLPPGTLLAHKVGDLPNVEHDAGIVFAAPEPYIVAALSVDLPDVETGRRTIAQASGMIWALMTSSANAPHAH
;
A
#
# COMPACT_ATOMS: atom_id res chain seq x y z
N MET A 1 -30.25 4.15 -0.26
CA MET A 1 -29.02 4.83 -0.69
C MET A 1 -27.96 4.40 0.29
N THR A 2 -26.79 3.95 -0.19
CA THR A 2 -25.68 3.59 0.67
C THR A 2 -25.29 4.76 1.58
N THR A 3 -24.98 4.50 2.85
CA THR A 3 -24.56 5.47 3.87
C THR A 3 -23.26 5.02 4.54
N TRP A 4 -22.52 5.94 5.14
CA TRP A 4 -21.35 5.59 5.96
C TRP A 4 -21.71 4.66 7.14
N GLN A 5 -22.93 4.79 7.68
CA GLN A 5 -23.42 3.91 8.75
C GLN A 5 -23.56 2.45 8.28
N GLU A 6 -24.00 2.22 7.04
CA GLU A 6 -24.08 0.86 6.49
C GLU A 6 -22.67 0.30 6.23
N VAL A 7 -21.69 1.12 5.84
CA VAL A 7 -20.29 0.69 5.74
C VAL A 7 -19.76 0.28 7.11
N THR A 8 -20.05 1.06 8.16
CA THR A 8 -19.69 0.72 9.54
C THR A 8 -20.35 -0.57 9.99
N ALA A 9 -21.65 -0.74 9.73
CA ALA A 9 -22.38 -1.96 10.08
C ALA A 9 -21.78 -3.22 9.40
N LEU A 10 -21.44 -3.12 8.11
CA LEU A 10 -20.74 -4.20 7.40
C LEU A 10 -19.43 -4.60 8.12
N LEU A 11 -18.63 -3.61 8.51
CA LEU A 11 -17.33 -3.86 9.16
C LEU A 11 -17.48 -4.37 10.59
N ASP A 12 -18.52 -3.97 11.31
CA ASP A 12 -18.83 -4.46 12.67
C ASP A 12 -19.36 -5.91 12.66
N GLU A 13 -20.13 -6.29 11.65
CA GLU A 13 -20.74 -7.63 11.53
C GLU A 13 -19.82 -8.66 10.86
N ALA A 14 -18.82 -8.20 10.11
CA ALA A 14 -17.88 -9.07 9.42
C ALA A 14 -17.00 -9.86 10.40
N SER A 15 -16.66 -11.10 10.02
CA SER A 15 -15.68 -11.89 10.76
C SER A 15 -14.26 -11.39 10.45
N GLY A 16 -13.45 -11.20 11.50
CA GLY A 16 -12.14 -10.55 11.44
C GLY A 16 -12.19 -9.15 12.06
N ASP A 17 -11.05 -8.49 12.14
CA ASP A 17 -10.94 -7.11 12.63
C ASP A 17 -10.41 -6.19 11.52
N TYR A 18 -11.15 -5.12 11.25
CA TYR A 18 -10.92 -4.24 10.12
C TYR A 18 -10.55 -2.82 10.56
N SER A 19 -9.75 -2.15 9.73
CA SER A 19 -9.51 -0.72 9.78
C SER A 19 -9.69 -0.15 8.38
N VAL A 20 -10.54 0.86 8.23
CA VAL A 20 -10.82 1.48 6.93
C VAL A 20 -10.69 3.00 7.05
N CYS A 21 -10.02 3.63 6.10
CA CYS A 21 -9.96 5.08 6.00
C CYS A 21 -10.24 5.52 4.55
N VAL A 22 -10.94 6.64 4.39
CA VAL A 22 -11.18 7.26 3.08
C VAL A 22 -10.83 8.74 3.15
N TRP A 23 -10.00 9.19 2.22
CA TRP A 23 -9.68 10.60 2.03
C TRP A 23 -10.18 11.07 0.66
N ASN A 24 -10.73 12.28 0.59
CA ASN A 24 -11.06 12.90 -0.69
C ASN A 24 -9.81 13.43 -1.41
N SER A 25 -9.98 13.90 -2.64
CA SER A 25 -8.94 14.49 -3.50
C SER A 25 -8.18 15.67 -2.85
N HIS A 26 -8.79 16.33 -1.87
CA HIS A 26 -8.24 17.49 -1.15
C HIS A 26 -7.44 17.10 0.10
N GLY A 27 -7.35 15.80 0.41
CA GLY A 27 -6.62 15.29 1.57
C GLY A 27 -7.39 15.39 2.88
N GLN A 28 -8.72 15.47 2.82
CA GLN A 28 -9.57 15.45 4.00
C GLN A 28 -10.07 14.02 4.23
N GLN A 29 -9.94 13.53 5.46
CA GLN A 29 -10.58 12.29 5.87
C GLN A 29 -12.11 12.48 5.86
N VAL A 30 -12.80 11.72 5.02
CA VAL A 30 -14.26 11.75 4.90
C VAL A 30 -14.92 10.55 5.58
N TYR A 31 -14.16 9.49 5.84
CA TYR A 31 -14.60 8.32 6.60
C TYR A 31 -13.42 7.67 7.35
N GLY A 32 -13.71 7.12 8.52
CA GLY A 32 -12.78 6.36 9.33
C GLY A 32 -13.52 5.29 10.13
N TYR A 33 -13.00 4.07 10.10
CA TYR A 33 -13.40 2.97 10.95
C TYR A 33 -12.13 2.36 11.54
N ARG A 34 -11.91 2.53 12.86
CA ARG A 34 -10.71 2.06 13.56
C ARG A 34 -9.42 2.44 12.84
N GLU A 35 -9.41 3.58 12.16
CA GLU A 35 -8.42 3.92 11.14
C GLU A 35 -7.04 4.24 11.71
N GLN A 36 -6.98 4.53 13.01
CA GLN A 36 -5.77 4.84 13.78
C GLN A 36 -5.20 3.61 14.51
N LEU A 37 -5.83 2.44 14.42
CA LEU A 37 -5.27 1.23 15.02
C LEU A 37 -4.00 0.83 14.27
N LEU A 38 -2.91 0.69 15.03
CA LEU A 38 -1.65 0.17 14.53
C LEU A 38 -1.80 -1.31 14.20
N ARG A 39 -1.44 -1.67 12.99
CA ARG A 39 -1.47 -3.05 12.47
C ARG A 39 -0.15 -3.36 11.79
N SER A 40 0.13 -4.65 11.60
CA SER A 40 1.20 -5.07 10.69
C SER A 40 0.93 -4.46 9.32
N ALA A 41 1.94 -3.84 8.71
CA ALA A 41 1.80 -3.19 7.41
C ALA A 41 1.80 -4.20 6.26
N ALA A 42 2.21 -5.44 6.50
CA ALA A 42 2.48 -6.43 5.45
C ALA A 42 3.28 -5.79 4.30
N SER A 43 2.89 -6.02 3.04
CA SER A 43 3.54 -5.40 1.87
C SER A 43 3.11 -3.96 1.58
N LEU A 44 2.21 -3.34 2.36
CA LEU A 44 1.89 -1.92 2.19
C LEU A 44 3.10 -1.02 2.48
N ILE A 45 4.01 -1.45 3.36
CA ILE A 45 5.26 -0.73 3.69
C ILE A 45 6.19 -0.52 2.48
N LYS A 46 5.97 -1.27 1.38
CA LYS A 46 6.72 -1.10 0.13
C LYS A 46 6.41 0.25 -0.55
N VAL A 47 5.24 0.84 -0.30
CA VAL A 47 4.89 2.17 -0.82
C VAL A 47 5.81 3.26 -0.23
N PRO A 48 5.89 3.47 1.09
CA PRO A 48 6.82 4.46 1.64
C PRO A 48 8.30 4.12 1.40
N LEU A 49 8.67 2.84 1.27
CA LEU A 49 10.01 2.45 0.81
C LEU A 49 10.31 3.01 -0.59
N ALA A 50 9.41 2.80 -1.56
CA ALA A 50 9.56 3.33 -2.91
C ALA A 50 9.59 4.86 -2.94
N LEU A 51 8.72 5.53 -2.18
CA LEU A 51 8.75 6.99 -2.06
C LEU A 51 10.07 7.50 -1.47
N THR A 52 10.65 6.78 -0.50
CA THR A 52 11.97 7.11 0.06
C THR A 52 13.06 6.98 -1.00
N VAL A 53 13.06 5.91 -1.79
CA VAL A 53 14.02 5.70 -2.90
C VAL A 53 13.95 6.88 -3.89
N TYR A 54 12.74 7.29 -4.29
CA TYR A 54 12.57 8.42 -5.21
C TYR A 54 12.91 9.77 -4.57
N ALA A 55 12.58 9.97 -3.29
CA ALA A 55 12.94 11.20 -2.56
C ALA A 55 14.46 11.36 -2.42
N LEU A 56 15.20 10.26 -2.40
CA LEU A 56 16.66 10.25 -2.36
C LEU A 56 17.31 10.27 -3.75
N GLN A 57 16.52 10.23 -4.83
CA GLN A 57 17.07 10.14 -6.18
C GLN A 57 18.09 11.25 -6.45
N GLY A 58 19.30 10.85 -6.83
CA GLY A 58 20.36 11.78 -7.24
C GLY A 58 21.04 12.54 -6.10
N THR A 59 20.70 12.26 -4.84
CA THR A 59 21.43 12.81 -3.68
C THR A 59 22.86 12.25 -3.58
N THR A 60 23.06 11.03 -4.06
CA THR A 60 24.37 10.40 -4.29
C THR A 60 24.38 9.66 -5.62
N LEU A 61 25.57 9.30 -6.13
CA LEU A 61 25.68 8.48 -7.35
C LEU A 61 24.98 7.13 -7.21
N SER A 62 25.09 6.50 -6.05
CA SER A 62 24.47 5.21 -5.80
C SER A 62 22.95 5.32 -5.65
N ALA A 63 22.41 6.51 -5.35
CA ALA A 63 20.97 6.77 -5.19
C ALA A 63 20.28 7.14 -6.51
N ARG A 64 20.97 7.05 -7.65
CA ARG A 64 20.32 7.27 -8.94
C ARG A 64 19.45 6.08 -9.31
N LEU A 65 18.28 6.35 -9.90
CA LEU A 65 17.35 5.30 -10.31
C LEU A 65 17.90 4.37 -11.41
N ASP A 66 18.88 4.82 -12.18
CA ASP A 66 19.59 4.04 -13.21
C ASP A 66 20.83 3.31 -12.65
N ALA A 67 21.19 3.50 -11.38
CA ALA A 67 22.20 2.69 -10.74
C ALA A 67 21.74 1.24 -10.67
N THR A 68 22.67 0.31 -10.88
CA THR A 68 22.37 -1.12 -10.96
C THR A 68 22.71 -1.85 -9.67
N VAL A 69 21.95 -2.91 -9.41
CA VAL A 69 22.15 -3.87 -8.33
C VAL A 69 22.17 -5.26 -8.97
N THR A 70 23.16 -6.06 -8.57
CA THR A 70 23.31 -7.45 -9.03
C THR A 70 22.88 -8.37 -7.91
N LEU A 71 21.91 -9.24 -8.19
CA LEU A 71 21.37 -10.21 -7.23
C LEU A 71 22.42 -11.27 -6.89
N ALA A 72 22.82 -11.36 -5.62
CA ALA A 72 23.53 -12.50 -5.10
C ALA A 72 22.56 -13.60 -4.65
N GLU A 73 22.98 -14.87 -4.73
CA GLU A 73 22.13 -16.00 -4.33
C GLU A 73 21.70 -15.92 -2.86
N SER A 74 22.57 -15.41 -1.98
CA SER A 74 22.29 -15.24 -0.54
C SER A 74 21.28 -14.15 -0.21
N GLU A 75 20.97 -13.26 -1.16
CA GLU A 75 20.01 -12.15 -0.98
C GLU A 75 18.59 -12.55 -1.37
N ARG A 76 18.43 -13.68 -2.06
CA ARG A 76 17.12 -14.18 -2.48
C ARG A 76 16.32 -14.63 -1.25
N VAL A 77 15.07 -14.18 -1.20
CA VAL A 77 14.08 -14.62 -0.23
C VAL A 77 12.82 -15.10 -0.94
N GLU A 78 12.04 -15.93 -0.26
CA GLU A 78 10.76 -16.45 -0.76
C GLU A 78 9.72 -15.32 -0.99
N GLY A 79 8.91 -15.50 -2.02
CA GLY A 79 7.88 -14.57 -2.46
C GLY A 79 7.19 -15.07 -3.73
N ASP A 80 6.27 -14.24 -4.23
CA ASP A 80 5.51 -14.52 -5.45
C ASP A 80 6.00 -13.71 -6.66
N GLY A 81 7.07 -12.92 -6.50
CA GLY A 81 7.56 -12.01 -7.53
C GLY A 81 8.27 -12.74 -8.67
N SER A 82 8.49 -12.05 -9.80
CA SER A 82 9.28 -12.63 -10.89
C SER A 82 10.79 -12.50 -10.65
N PHE A 83 11.22 -11.54 -9.82
CA PHE A 83 12.64 -11.27 -9.60
C PHE A 83 13.26 -12.22 -8.57
N ASP A 84 12.49 -12.70 -7.59
CA ASP A 84 12.94 -13.78 -6.71
C ASP A 84 13.26 -15.09 -7.47
N ARG A 85 12.72 -15.29 -8.67
CA ARG A 85 13.02 -16.45 -9.55
C ARG A 85 14.15 -16.19 -10.54
N ALA A 86 14.67 -14.96 -10.59
CA ALA A 86 15.74 -14.60 -11.51
C ALA A 86 17.06 -15.30 -11.12
N PRO A 87 17.87 -15.75 -12.09
CA PRO A 87 19.18 -16.35 -11.81
C PRO A 87 20.08 -15.41 -11.00
N ALA A 88 20.90 -15.95 -10.10
CA ALA A 88 21.95 -15.16 -9.45
C ALA A 88 22.87 -14.52 -10.51
N GLY A 89 23.34 -13.31 -10.25
CA GLY A 89 24.06 -12.48 -11.21
C GLY A 89 23.15 -11.64 -12.11
N THR A 90 21.82 -11.82 -12.06
CA THR A 90 20.88 -10.91 -12.74
C THR A 90 21.06 -9.51 -12.18
N THR A 91 21.16 -8.54 -13.09
CA THR A 91 21.37 -7.13 -12.76
C THR A 91 20.14 -6.32 -13.15
N LYS A 92 19.67 -5.49 -12.22
CA LYS A 92 18.52 -4.60 -12.39
C LYS A 92 18.87 -3.19 -11.94
N THR A 93 18.27 -2.20 -12.57
CA THR A 93 18.32 -0.81 -12.08
C THR A 93 17.48 -0.65 -10.82
N ILE A 94 17.78 0.35 -10.00
CA ILE A 94 16.95 0.70 -8.83
C ILE A 94 15.50 0.96 -9.25
N ARG A 95 15.27 1.61 -10.40
CA ARG A 95 13.93 1.81 -10.97
C ARG A 95 13.20 0.49 -11.19
N GLU A 96 13.85 -0.49 -11.82
CA GLU A 96 13.26 -1.81 -12.07
C GLU A 96 12.98 -2.56 -10.76
N LEU A 97 13.85 -2.44 -9.76
CA LEU A 97 13.60 -3.03 -8.45
C LEU A 97 12.37 -2.41 -7.76
N VAL A 98 12.18 -1.09 -7.88
CA VAL A 98 10.95 -0.44 -7.40
C VAL A 98 9.73 -0.96 -8.16
N ALA A 99 9.81 -1.12 -9.48
CA ALA A 99 8.73 -1.69 -10.27
C ALA A 99 8.35 -3.10 -9.80
N HIS A 100 9.32 -4.02 -9.65
CA HIS A 100 9.07 -5.37 -9.11
C HIS A 100 8.49 -5.33 -7.68
N SER A 101 8.99 -4.43 -6.83
CA SER A 101 8.51 -4.25 -5.47
C SER A 101 7.04 -3.81 -5.40
N LEU A 102 6.56 -3.00 -6.35
CA LEU A 102 5.21 -2.43 -6.31
C LEU A 102 4.21 -3.23 -7.14
N ILE A 103 4.58 -3.64 -8.35
CA ILE A 103 3.70 -4.35 -9.30
C ILE A 103 3.42 -5.78 -8.81
N GLU A 104 4.48 -6.52 -8.49
CA GLU A 104 4.43 -7.96 -8.16
C GLU A 104 4.61 -8.22 -6.68
N SER A 105 4.79 -7.17 -5.87
CA SER A 105 5.09 -7.30 -4.44
C SER A 105 6.33 -8.17 -4.17
N ASP A 106 7.37 -8.07 -5.00
CA ASP A 106 8.57 -8.91 -4.88
C ASP A 106 9.35 -8.61 -3.60
N ASN A 107 9.60 -9.64 -2.77
CA ASN A 107 10.28 -9.50 -1.48
C ASN A 107 11.79 -9.33 -1.62
N THR A 108 12.41 -9.99 -2.61
CA THR A 108 13.85 -9.89 -2.87
C THR A 108 14.20 -8.49 -3.35
N ALA A 109 13.46 -7.96 -4.32
CA ALA A 109 13.63 -6.58 -4.80
C ALA A 109 13.44 -5.57 -3.66
N SER A 110 12.43 -5.78 -2.81
CA SER A 110 12.19 -4.92 -1.64
C SER A 110 13.37 -4.95 -0.66
N ASN A 111 13.90 -6.14 -0.34
CA ASN A 111 15.02 -6.28 0.58
C ASN A 111 16.30 -5.62 0.04
N LEU A 112 16.57 -5.73 -1.26
CA LEU A 112 17.69 -5.03 -1.91
C LEU A 112 17.53 -3.51 -1.86
N LEU A 113 16.30 -2.99 -2.04
CA LEU A 113 16.02 -1.57 -1.85
C LEU A 113 16.26 -1.14 -0.40
N ILE A 114 15.85 -1.95 0.58
CA ILE A 114 16.10 -1.71 2.01
C ILE A 114 17.60 -1.69 2.30
N ASP A 115 18.37 -2.64 1.80
CA ASP A 115 19.84 -2.67 1.96
C ASP A 115 20.51 -1.43 1.38
N ARG A 116 19.92 -0.89 0.31
CA ARG A 116 20.43 0.26 -0.39
C ARG A 116 20.14 1.58 0.33
N VAL A 117 18.93 1.77 0.86
CA VAL A 117 18.53 3.04 1.50
C VAL A 117 18.67 3.03 3.02
N GLY A 118 18.58 1.86 3.65
CA GLY A 118 18.59 1.68 5.10
C GLY A 118 17.25 2.01 5.77
N PHE A 119 16.98 1.35 6.91
CA PHE A 119 15.79 1.58 7.72
C PHE A 119 15.65 3.04 8.18
N ASP A 120 16.75 3.65 8.61
CA ASP A 120 16.77 5.02 9.13
C ASP A 120 16.25 6.04 8.12
N GLN A 121 16.63 5.91 6.84
CA GLN A 121 16.18 6.86 5.81
C GLN A 121 14.68 6.75 5.55
N VAL A 122 14.13 5.53 5.57
CA VAL A 122 12.69 5.29 5.41
C VAL A 122 11.92 5.82 6.61
N ASN A 123 12.39 5.52 7.83
CA ASN A 123 11.73 5.96 9.05
C ASN A 123 11.83 7.48 9.24
N GLN A 124 12.96 8.11 8.90
CA GLN A 124 13.08 9.57 8.88
C GLN A 124 12.18 10.23 7.82
N PHE A 125 11.99 9.59 6.66
CA PHE A 125 11.03 10.04 5.66
C PHE A 125 9.61 10.05 6.24
N LEU A 126 9.19 8.97 6.89
CA LEU A 126 7.89 8.85 7.54
C LEU A 126 7.72 9.83 8.72
N GLU A 127 8.77 10.05 9.51
CA GLU A 127 8.78 11.02 10.62
C GLU A 127 8.63 12.46 10.14
N ARG A 128 9.25 12.85 9.03
CA ARG A 128 9.06 14.17 8.42
C ARG A 128 7.62 14.41 7.95
N LEU A 129 6.87 13.34 7.67
CA LEU A 129 5.44 13.40 7.38
C LEU A 129 4.57 13.37 8.65
N GLY A 130 5.17 13.26 9.84
CA GLY A 130 4.47 13.17 11.12
C GLY A 130 3.82 11.82 11.39
N LEU A 131 4.28 10.75 10.71
CA LEU A 131 3.65 9.42 10.76
C LEU A 131 4.33 8.50 11.77
N GLN A 132 3.56 7.57 12.32
CA GLN A 132 3.96 6.48 13.22
C GLN A 132 4.28 5.18 12.47
N THR A 133 3.97 5.09 11.19
CA THR A 133 4.34 3.99 10.30
C THR A 133 5.85 3.77 10.38
N ARG A 134 6.29 2.51 10.47
CA ARG A 134 7.71 2.15 10.59
C ARG A 134 8.04 0.92 9.77
N LEU A 135 9.19 0.97 9.10
CA LEU A 135 9.89 -0.18 8.54
C LEU A 135 10.93 -0.64 9.58
N GLN A 136 10.77 -1.84 10.12
CA GLN A 136 11.59 -2.34 11.23
C GLN A 136 12.27 -3.68 10.92
N ARG A 137 11.85 -4.36 9.84
CA ARG A 137 12.47 -5.62 9.40
C ARG A 137 12.41 -5.78 7.89
N LYS A 138 13.26 -6.68 7.40
CA LYS A 138 13.20 -7.18 6.03
C LYS A 138 12.04 -8.17 5.84
N PHE A 139 11.66 -8.37 4.60
CA PHE A 139 10.73 -9.43 4.21
C PHE A 139 11.38 -10.79 4.44
N MET A 140 10.59 -11.75 4.92
CA MET A 140 11.01 -13.10 5.36
C MET A 140 12.00 -13.17 6.52
N ASP A 141 12.25 -12.04 7.21
CA ASP A 141 13.01 -12.04 8.47
C ASP A 141 12.11 -12.42 9.66
N PHE A 142 11.89 -13.73 9.82
CA PHE A 142 11.08 -14.28 10.91
C PHE A 142 11.74 -14.15 12.28
N ALA A 143 13.07 -14.02 12.33
CA ALA A 143 13.79 -13.83 13.59
C ALA A 143 13.51 -12.43 14.16
N ALA A 144 13.57 -11.39 13.33
CA ALA A 144 13.17 -10.04 13.73
C ALA A 144 11.69 -9.99 14.15
N LEU A 145 10.81 -10.65 13.39
CA LEU A 145 9.39 -10.74 13.75
C LEU A 145 9.17 -11.42 15.10
N ALA A 146 9.85 -12.55 15.37
CA ALA A 146 9.78 -13.24 16.66
C ALA A 146 10.36 -12.41 17.82
N ALA A 147 11.27 -11.48 17.53
CA ALA A 147 11.79 -10.50 18.49
C ALA A 147 10.86 -9.28 18.68
N GLY A 148 9.67 -9.28 18.08
CA GLY A 148 8.69 -8.19 18.19
C GLY A 148 8.96 -6.99 17.28
N GLN A 149 9.87 -7.12 16.32
CA GLN A 149 10.12 -6.10 15.30
C GLN A 149 9.25 -6.41 14.08
N ASP A 150 8.22 -5.61 13.83
CA ASP A 150 7.41 -5.74 12.63
C ASP A 150 7.25 -4.42 11.89
N ASN A 151 6.96 -4.49 10.60
CA ASN A 151 6.59 -3.32 9.83
C ASN A 151 5.16 -2.95 10.22
N ILE A 152 4.91 -1.70 10.64
CA ILE A 152 3.61 -1.27 11.18
C ILE A 152 3.09 -0.04 10.46
N THR A 153 1.77 0.10 10.37
CA THR A 153 1.08 1.26 9.81
C THR A 153 -0.35 1.37 10.37
N THR A 154 -1.07 2.40 9.96
CA THR A 154 -2.51 2.54 10.18
C THR A 154 -3.21 2.80 8.83
N ALA A 155 -4.52 2.55 8.76
CA ALA A 155 -5.28 2.86 7.55
C ALA A 155 -5.24 4.37 7.23
N GLN A 156 -5.32 5.23 8.25
CA GLN A 156 -5.23 6.67 8.10
C GLN A 156 -3.87 7.11 7.53
N GLU A 157 -2.78 6.54 8.03
CA GLU A 157 -1.44 6.92 7.58
C GLU A 157 -1.16 6.43 6.16
N MET A 158 -1.71 5.29 5.75
CA MET A 158 -1.66 4.88 4.35
C MET A 158 -2.36 5.89 3.44
N CYS A 159 -3.53 6.42 3.83
CA CYS A 159 -4.16 7.50 3.08
C CYS A 159 -3.27 8.75 2.99
N ALA A 160 -2.61 9.13 4.09
CA ALA A 160 -1.67 10.26 4.12
C ALA A 160 -0.44 10.03 3.21
N ILE A 161 0.09 8.81 3.17
CA ILE A 161 1.23 8.41 2.30
C ILE A 161 0.83 8.53 0.83
N PHE A 162 -0.32 7.98 0.43
CA PHE A 162 -0.84 8.10 -0.94
C PHE A 162 -1.15 9.56 -1.31
N PHE A 163 -1.66 10.36 -0.38
CA PHE A 163 -1.91 11.78 -0.62
C PHE A 163 -0.60 12.56 -0.82
N HIS A 164 0.43 12.28 0.00
CA HIS A 164 1.76 12.84 -0.19
C HIS A 164 2.33 12.47 -1.56
N MET A 165 2.17 11.21 -1.99
CA MET A 165 2.62 10.73 -3.29
C MET A 165 2.05 11.58 -4.44
N VAL A 166 0.74 11.85 -4.42
CA VAL A 166 0.06 12.70 -5.41
C VAL A 166 0.56 14.14 -5.35
N ARG A 167 0.63 14.73 -4.14
CA ARG A 167 1.05 16.13 -3.97
C ARG A 167 2.46 16.41 -4.46
N GLN A 168 3.38 15.48 -4.23
CA GLN A 168 4.77 15.59 -4.68
C GLN A 168 4.99 15.10 -6.11
N ARG A 169 3.93 14.62 -6.79
CA ARG A 169 3.95 14.18 -8.19
C ARG A 169 4.96 13.06 -8.46
N TYR A 170 4.99 12.04 -7.60
CA TYR A 170 5.75 10.81 -7.87
C TYR A 170 5.04 9.96 -8.96
N ALA A 171 4.97 10.48 -10.18
CA ALA A 171 4.18 9.91 -11.28
C ALA A 171 4.60 8.47 -11.61
N GLU A 172 5.90 8.19 -11.71
CA GLU A 172 6.39 6.86 -12.04
C GLU A 172 6.05 5.82 -10.95
N VAL A 173 6.05 6.21 -9.68
CA VAL A 173 5.61 5.34 -8.57
C VAL A 173 4.11 5.05 -8.66
N LEU A 174 3.31 6.07 -8.96
CA LEU A 174 1.88 5.94 -9.16
C LEU A 174 1.56 5.03 -10.36
N ASP A 175 2.30 5.17 -11.46
CA ASP A 175 2.17 4.35 -12.66
C ASP A 175 2.48 2.87 -12.37
N PHE A 176 3.48 2.57 -11.55
CA PHE A 176 3.75 1.20 -11.11
C PHE A 176 2.62 0.63 -10.24
N LEU A 177 2.05 1.43 -9.34
CA LEU A 177 0.91 1.01 -8.52
C LEU A 177 -0.36 0.76 -9.36
N GLY A 178 -0.54 1.50 -10.46
CA GLY A 178 -1.62 1.29 -11.44
C GLY A 178 -1.43 0.06 -12.34
N GLN A 179 -0.26 -0.57 -12.30
CA GLN A 179 0.05 -1.81 -13.01
C GLN A 179 -0.07 -3.05 -12.12
N SER A 180 -0.48 -2.88 -10.85
CA SER A 180 -0.64 -4.02 -9.95
C SER A 180 -1.57 -5.07 -10.55
N VAL A 181 -1.18 -6.34 -10.46
CA VAL A 181 -1.88 -7.47 -11.08
C VAL A 181 -3.00 -8.03 -10.20
N CYS A 182 -3.39 -7.33 -9.13
CA CYS A 182 -4.35 -7.81 -8.15
C CYS A 182 -5.76 -7.31 -8.49
N ASP A 183 -6.65 -8.24 -8.87
CA ASP A 183 -8.04 -8.01 -9.26
C ASP A 183 -9.06 -8.39 -8.16
N HIS A 184 -8.57 -8.70 -6.95
CA HIS A 184 -9.39 -8.99 -5.78
C HIS A 184 -9.26 -7.87 -4.72
N LYS A 185 -10.09 -7.89 -3.67
CA LYS A 185 -10.20 -6.85 -2.62
C LYS A 185 -10.81 -5.55 -3.14
N LEU A 186 -10.11 -4.41 -3.11
CA LEU A 186 -10.72 -3.13 -3.47
C LEU A 186 -11.24 -3.18 -4.91
N ASP A 187 -10.43 -3.69 -5.84
CA ASP A 187 -10.75 -3.76 -7.27
C ASP A 187 -12.05 -4.52 -7.54
N ALA A 188 -12.23 -5.69 -6.91
CA ALA A 188 -13.43 -6.53 -7.03
C ALA A 188 -14.73 -5.85 -6.56
N GLY A 189 -14.63 -4.79 -5.76
CA GLY A 189 -15.78 -3.97 -5.35
C GLY A 189 -16.13 -2.85 -6.31
N LEU A 190 -15.23 -2.48 -7.22
CA LEU A 190 -15.38 -1.34 -8.11
C LEU A 190 -16.14 -1.74 -9.39
N PRO A 191 -16.85 -0.80 -10.03
CA PRO A 191 -17.42 -1.04 -11.36
C PRO A 191 -16.32 -1.39 -12.37
N PRO A 192 -16.58 -2.31 -13.33
CA PRO A 192 -15.61 -2.70 -14.34
C PRO A 192 -15.03 -1.51 -15.09
N GLY A 193 -13.70 -1.48 -15.23
CA GLY A 193 -12.97 -0.40 -15.90
C GLY A 193 -12.68 0.82 -15.04
N THR A 194 -13.05 0.81 -13.75
CA THR A 194 -12.56 1.82 -12.79
C THR A 194 -11.05 1.66 -12.64
N LEU A 195 -10.29 2.75 -12.83
CA LEU A 195 -8.84 2.69 -12.65
C LEU A 195 -8.50 2.75 -11.15
N LEU A 196 -7.60 1.87 -10.73
CA LEU A 196 -7.10 1.76 -9.36
C LEU A 196 -5.57 1.70 -9.38
N ALA A 197 -4.93 2.59 -8.65
CA ALA A 197 -3.51 2.49 -8.35
C ALA A 197 -3.33 2.15 -6.88
N HIS A 198 -2.95 0.92 -6.58
CA HIS A 198 -2.98 0.38 -5.23
C HIS A 198 -1.79 -0.51 -4.91
N LYS A 199 -1.64 -0.78 -3.61
CA LYS A 199 -0.75 -1.80 -3.09
C LYS A 199 -1.55 -2.73 -2.19
N VAL A 200 -1.40 -4.02 -2.43
CA VAL A 200 -1.91 -5.06 -1.54
C VAL A 200 -0.86 -5.56 -0.55
N GLY A 201 -1.30 -6.12 0.56
CA GLY A 201 -0.41 -6.75 1.54
C GLY A 201 -1.07 -7.92 2.25
N ASP A 202 -0.43 -9.08 2.17
CA ASP A 202 -0.98 -10.34 2.67
C ASP A 202 -0.03 -10.99 3.65
N LEU A 203 -0.59 -11.54 4.72
CA LEU A 203 0.05 -12.42 5.69
C LEU A 203 -0.96 -13.52 6.06
N PRO A 204 -0.56 -14.61 6.75
CA PRO A 204 -1.54 -15.54 7.31
C PRO A 204 -2.55 -14.76 8.15
N ASN A 205 -3.86 -14.92 7.88
CA ASN A 205 -5.00 -14.24 8.53
C ASN A 205 -5.14 -12.71 8.30
N VAL A 206 -4.39 -12.15 7.35
CA VAL A 206 -4.34 -10.71 7.06
C VAL A 206 -4.54 -10.48 5.57
N GLU A 207 -5.49 -9.62 5.22
CA GLU A 207 -5.64 -9.11 3.84
C GLU A 207 -5.68 -7.59 3.89
N HIS A 208 -4.79 -6.94 3.16
CA HIS A 208 -4.72 -5.48 3.07
C HIS A 208 -4.77 -5.01 1.63
N ASP A 209 -5.33 -3.82 1.45
CA ASP A 209 -5.31 -3.09 0.20
C ASP A 209 -5.46 -1.57 0.46
N ALA A 210 -4.60 -0.78 -0.15
CA ALA A 210 -4.65 0.68 -0.05
C ALA A 210 -4.24 1.31 -1.39
N GLY A 211 -4.99 2.32 -1.81
CA GLY A 211 -4.78 2.90 -3.13
C GLY A 211 -5.61 4.15 -3.43
N ILE A 212 -5.47 4.60 -4.67
CA ILE A 212 -6.21 5.71 -5.26
C ILE A 212 -7.18 5.15 -6.28
N VAL A 213 -8.46 5.40 -6.05
CA VAL A 213 -9.51 5.09 -7.01
C VAL A 213 -9.75 6.31 -7.88
N PHE A 214 -9.60 6.17 -9.19
CA PHE A 214 -9.87 7.23 -10.16
C PHE A 214 -11.31 7.10 -10.65
N ALA A 215 -12.20 7.85 -10.00
CA ALA A 215 -13.61 7.92 -10.33
C ALA A 215 -14.06 9.38 -10.53
N ALA A 216 -15.22 9.57 -11.15
CA ALA A 216 -15.87 10.88 -11.25
C ALA A 216 -16.77 11.13 -10.02
N PRO A 217 -16.90 12.36 -9.51
CA PRO A 217 -16.35 13.60 -10.09
C PRO A 217 -14.86 13.80 -9.84
N GLU A 218 -14.30 13.19 -8.80
CA GLU A 218 -12.89 13.34 -8.41
C GLU A 218 -12.32 12.02 -7.85
N PRO A 219 -11.00 11.78 -7.98
CA PRO A 219 -10.36 10.62 -7.38
C PRO A 219 -10.42 10.70 -5.85
N TYR A 220 -10.35 9.53 -5.21
CA TYR A 220 -10.27 9.42 -3.77
C TYR A 220 -9.25 8.36 -3.35
N ILE A 221 -8.82 8.43 -2.10
CA ILE A 221 -7.84 7.51 -1.52
C ILE A 221 -8.58 6.65 -0.50
N VAL A 222 -8.34 5.34 -0.53
CA VAL A 222 -8.93 4.39 0.40
C VAL A 222 -7.85 3.44 0.89
N ALA A 223 -7.89 3.11 2.18
CA ALA A 223 -7.07 2.06 2.78
C ALA A 223 -7.99 1.14 3.59
N ALA A 224 -7.91 -0.16 3.32
CA ALA A 224 -8.63 -1.21 4.02
C ALA A 224 -7.61 -2.25 4.52
N LEU A 225 -7.48 -2.33 5.83
CA LEU A 225 -6.60 -3.28 6.52
C LEU A 225 -7.49 -4.25 7.31
N SER A 226 -7.17 -5.54 7.28
CA SER A 226 -7.86 -6.57 8.05
C SER A 226 -6.88 -7.55 8.69
N VAL A 227 -7.19 -7.99 9.91
CA VAL A 227 -6.43 -9.00 10.67
C VAL A 227 -7.40 -9.98 11.32
N ASP A 228 -6.88 -11.04 11.93
CA ASP A 228 -7.68 -12.07 12.62
C ASP A 228 -8.78 -12.67 11.74
N LEU A 229 -8.54 -12.72 10.42
CA LEU A 229 -9.48 -13.29 9.47
C LEU A 229 -9.63 -14.80 9.71
N PRO A 230 -10.85 -15.34 9.68
CA PRO A 230 -11.06 -16.80 9.75
C PRO A 230 -10.49 -17.50 8.52
N ASP A 231 -10.52 -16.83 7.37
CA ASP A 231 -10.00 -17.29 6.09
C ASP A 231 -9.80 -16.11 5.13
N VAL A 232 -9.01 -16.33 4.08
CA VAL A 232 -8.65 -15.33 3.06
C VAL A 232 -9.88 -14.81 2.30
N GLU A 233 -10.83 -15.68 1.97
CA GLU A 233 -11.99 -15.33 1.14
C GLU A 233 -12.94 -14.38 1.89
N THR A 234 -13.15 -14.63 3.18
CA THR A 234 -13.90 -13.74 4.07
C THR A 234 -13.30 -12.33 4.07
N GLY A 235 -11.98 -12.22 4.21
CA GLY A 235 -11.28 -10.92 4.16
C GLY A 235 -11.48 -10.19 2.84
N ARG A 236 -11.17 -10.86 1.72
CA ARG A 236 -11.27 -10.30 0.37
C ARG A 236 -12.69 -9.85 0.05
N ARG A 237 -13.69 -10.67 0.38
CA ARG A 237 -15.10 -10.34 0.15
C ARG A 237 -15.55 -9.13 0.94
N THR A 238 -15.20 -9.03 2.23
CA THR A 238 -15.57 -7.86 3.05
C THR A 238 -14.91 -6.59 2.53
N ILE A 239 -13.62 -6.64 2.15
CA ILE A 239 -12.92 -5.48 1.56
C ILE A 239 -13.58 -5.06 0.23
N ALA A 240 -13.93 -6.02 -0.63
CA ALA A 240 -14.63 -5.74 -1.87
C ALA A 240 -16.02 -5.12 -1.66
N GLN A 241 -16.80 -5.65 -0.73
CA GLN A 241 -18.12 -5.09 -0.39
C GLN A 241 -18.00 -3.67 0.15
N ALA A 242 -17.06 -3.42 1.07
CA ALA A 242 -16.80 -2.08 1.58
C ALA A 242 -16.35 -1.13 0.46
N SER A 243 -15.46 -1.59 -0.44
CA SER A 243 -14.99 -0.82 -1.60
C SER A 243 -16.14 -0.35 -2.50
N GLY A 244 -17.07 -1.26 -2.85
CA GLY A 244 -18.23 -0.91 -3.68
C GLY A 244 -19.17 0.09 -3.00
N MET A 245 -19.37 -0.04 -1.69
CA MET A 245 -20.17 0.91 -0.91
C MET A 245 -19.50 2.29 -0.83
N ILE A 246 -18.19 2.32 -0.59
CA ILE A 246 -17.37 3.55 -0.58
C ILE A 246 -17.42 4.22 -1.96
N TRP A 247 -17.25 3.46 -3.05
CA TRP A 247 -17.34 3.99 -4.40
C TRP A 247 -18.70 4.64 -4.67
N ALA A 248 -19.81 3.99 -4.27
CA ALA A 248 -21.15 4.55 -4.45
C ALA A 248 -21.34 5.87 -3.69
N LEU A 249 -20.76 5.99 -2.49
CA LEU A 249 -20.79 7.21 -1.68
C LEU A 249 -19.94 8.33 -2.31
N MET A 250 -18.72 8.02 -2.75
CA MET A 250 -17.76 8.98 -3.29
C MET A 250 -18.15 9.50 -4.68
N THR A 251 -18.91 8.73 -5.45
CA THR A 251 -19.36 9.11 -6.80
C THR A 251 -20.78 9.67 -6.83
N SER A 252 -21.52 9.63 -5.72
CA SER A 252 -22.87 10.18 -5.65
C SER A 252 -22.88 11.71 -5.73
N SER A 253 -23.81 12.27 -6.52
CA SER A 253 -23.95 13.73 -6.73
C SER A 253 -24.36 14.51 -5.47
N ALA A 254 -24.68 13.83 -4.37
CA ALA A 254 -25.07 14.44 -3.09
C ALA A 254 -23.88 15.06 -2.32
N ASN A 255 -22.64 14.76 -2.73
CA ASN A 255 -21.41 15.33 -2.14
C ASN A 255 -20.79 16.44 -3.01
N ALA A 256 -21.45 16.89 -4.07
CA ALA A 256 -20.99 18.05 -4.82
C ALA A 256 -21.14 19.31 -3.94
N PRO A 257 -20.07 20.09 -3.68
CA PRO A 257 -20.22 21.35 -2.98
C PRO A 257 -21.19 22.22 -3.79
N HIS A 258 -22.22 22.73 -3.12
CA HIS A 258 -23.13 23.70 -3.73
C HIS A 258 -22.28 24.85 -4.28
N ALA A 259 -22.20 24.95 -5.61
CA ALA A 259 -21.68 26.15 -6.26
C ALA A 259 -22.65 27.29 -5.93
N HIS A 260 -22.21 28.20 -5.07
CA HIS A 260 -22.84 29.50 -4.84
C HIS A 260 -22.45 30.48 -5.95
#